data_AF-A0A7Y7CWK0-F1
#
_entry.id   AF-A0A7Y7CWK0-F1
#
_cell.length_a   1.000
_cell.length_b   1.000
_cell.length_c   1.000
_cell.angle_alpha   90.00
_cell.angle_beta   90.00
_cell.angle_gamma   90.00
#
_symmetry.space_group_name_H-M   'P 1'
#
loop_
_entity.id
_entity.type
_entity.pdbx_description
1 polymer ?
#
loop_
_entity_poly.entity_id
_entity_poly.type
_entity_poly.pdbx_seq_one_letter_code
_entity_poly.pdbx_strand_id
1 'polypeptide(L)'
;MKLKSILFLALTIGVVDTLLYSCCADEDPLVVGTFQFCTVTAENFDNSGATAVPVSDTAEAAAFAIRLAVEMTENEVCSMNTPFLLNGAFACTNQEQVPLYVVRERIVDVRIITQNDFSSAYLAGSDISSLFYVFTGNEYRALLRQFQVTEVEEIAPRRATALLLGDFDFEGMHQFTVEVELADGSVITSTTQPIYLR
;
A
#
# COMPACT_ATOMS: atom_id res chain seq x y z
N MET A 1 48.45 39.25 -31.69
CA MET A 1 48.14 39.01 -30.26
C MET A 1 46.66 38.79 -29.95
N LYS A 2 45.70 39.34 -30.72
CA LYS A 2 44.26 39.24 -30.41
C LYS A 2 43.64 37.83 -30.55
N LEU A 3 44.14 36.99 -31.47
CA LEU A 3 43.59 35.65 -31.71
C LEU A 3 43.79 34.70 -30.52
N LYS A 4 44.94 34.77 -29.83
CA LYS A 4 45.26 33.92 -28.68
C LYS A 4 44.37 34.25 -27.46
N SER A 5 44.05 35.53 -27.24
CA SER A 5 43.13 35.96 -26.18
C SER A 5 41.69 35.53 -26.45
N ILE A 6 41.23 35.56 -27.71
CA ILE A 6 39.88 35.10 -28.07
C ILE A 6 39.77 33.58 -27.89
N LEU A 7 40.81 32.84 -28.28
CA LEU A 7 40.83 31.38 -28.11
C LEU A 7 40.83 30.99 -26.62
N PHE A 8 41.57 31.72 -25.78
CA PHE A 8 41.62 31.49 -24.34
C PHE A 8 40.29 31.84 -23.65
N LEU A 9 39.59 32.88 -24.13
CA LEU A 9 38.25 33.22 -23.65
C LEU A 9 37.22 32.15 -24.04
N ALA A 10 37.28 31.64 -25.27
CA ALA A 10 36.40 30.56 -25.71
C ALA A 10 36.66 29.25 -24.94
N LEU A 11 37.93 28.94 -24.65
CA LEU A 11 38.30 27.77 -23.86
C LEU A 11 37.83 27.91 -22.39
N THR A 12 37.96 29.09 -21.80
CA THR A 12 37.51 29.32 -20.41
C THR A 12 36.00 29.25 -20.28
N ILE A 13 35.24 29.75 -21.26
CA ILE A 13 33.78 29.58 -21.31
C ILE A 13 33.42 28.08 -21.40
N GLY A 14 34.10 27.33 -22.28
CA GLY A 14 33.87 25.89 -22.41
C GLY A 14 34.22 25.08 -21.15
N VAL A 15 35.29 25.45 -20.43
CA VAL A 15 35.69 24.77 -19.19
C VAL A 15 34.75 25.09 -18.04
N VAL A 16 34.26 26.34 -17.94
CA VAL A 16 33.28 26.74 -16.93
C VAL A 16 31.96 26.00 -17.12
N ASP A 17 31.50 25.84 -18.36
CA ASP A 17 30.33 24.99 -18.65
C ASP A 17 30.58 23.56 -18.14
N THR A 18 31.69 22.92 -18.52
CA THR A 18 31.95 21.52 -18.10
C THR A 18 32.11 21.32 -16.59
N LEU A 19 32.56 22.34 -15.84
CA LEU A 19 32.69 22.27 -14.38
C LEU A 19 31.35 22.47 -13.66
N LEU A 20 30.39 23.17 -14.28
CA LEU A 20 29.03 23.32 -13.75
C LEU A 20 28.16 22.08 -14.05
N TYR A 21 28.46 21.34 -15.11
CA TYR A 21 27.72 20.12 -15.50
C TYR A 21 28.11 18.84 -14.74
N SER A 22 29.18 18.84 -13.92
CA SER A 22 29.61 17.64 -13.18
C SER A 22 28.85 17.40 -11.88
N CYS A 23 27.94 18.29 -11.48
CA CYS A 23 26.95 18.03 -10.42
C CYS A 23 25.67 17.46 -11.05
N CYS A 24 25.73 16.25 -11.58
CA CYS A 24 24.54 15.41 -11.63
C CYS A 24 24.28 14.97 -10.20
N ALA A 25 23.56 15.80 -9.44
CA ALA A 25 22.99 15.38 -8.17
C ALA A 25 22.01 14.24 -8.48
N ASP A 26 22.01 13.20 -7.64
CA ASP A 26 20.97 12.17 -7.66
C ASP A 26 19.61 12.88 -7.78
N GLU A 27 18.91 12.69 -8.90
CA GLU A 27 17.63 13.34 -9.12
C GLU A 27 16.63 12.71 -8.15
N ASP A 28 16.06 13.51 -7.25
CA ASP A 28 15.02 13.08 -6.32
C ASP A 28 13.87 12.42 -7.10
N PRO A 29 13.19 11.40 -6.53
CA PRO A 29 12.07 10.76 -7.18
C PRO A 29 10.99 11.79 -7.54
N LEU A 30 10.49 11.71 -8.77
CA LEU A 30 9.45 12.60 -9.25
C LEU A 30 8.11 12.16 -8.65
N VAL A 31 7.54 12.98 -7.77
CA VAL A 31 6.16 12.81 -7.31
C VAL A 31 5.24 13.12 -8.49
N VAL A 32 4.66 12.09 -9.09
CA VAL A 32 3.83 12.19 -10.30
C VAL A 32 2.35 12.38 -10.01
N GLY A 33 1.91 12.09 -8.79
CA GLY A 33 0.53 12.35 -8.38
C GLY A 33 0.15 11.76 -7.03
N THR A 34 -1.16 11.66 -6.80
CA THR A 34 -1.74 11.13 -5.56
C THR A 34 -2.66 9.94 -5.79
N PHE A 35 -2.74 9.07 -4.79
CA PHE A 35 -3.67 7.93 -4.77
C PHE A 35 -4.54 7.92 -3.52
N GLN A 36 -5.66 7.20 -3.60
CA GLN A 36 -6.57 7.00 -2.46
C GLN A 36 -7.07 5.55 -2.41
N PHE A 37 -7.49 5.13 -1.22
CA PHE A 37 -8.16 3.85 -1.00
C PHE A 37 -9.66 4.01 -1.29
N CYS A 38 -10.24 3.11 -2.09
CA CYS A 38 -11.65 3.24 -2.52
C CYS A 38 -12.52 2.09 -2.05
N THR A 39 -11.99 0.87 -2.12
CA THR A 39 -12.76 -0.34 -1.85
C THR A 39 -11.89 -1.27 -1.03
N VAL A 40 -12.52 -1.94 -0.07
CA VAL A 40 -11.94 -3.10 0.60
C VAL A 40 -12.73 -4.33 0.19
N THR A 41 -12.04 -5.46 -0.02
CA THR A 41 -12.65 -6.77 -0.16
C THR A 41 -12.11 -7.68 0.94
N ALA A 42 -12.97 -8.56 1.44
CA ALA A 42 -12.65 -9.50 2.51
C ALA A 42 -13.13 -10.90 2.11
N GLU A 43 -12.21 -11.85 2.10
CA GLU A 43 -12.46 -13.23 1.70
C GLU A 43 -11.95 -14.19 2.77
N ASN A 44 -12.66 -15.30 2.96
CA ASN A 44 -12.28 -16.35 3.89
C ASN A 44 -11.19 -17.23 3.27
N PHE A 45 -10.18 -17.57 4.06
CA PHE A 45 -9.04 -18.39 3.66
C PHE A 45 -8.74 -19.48 4.69
N ASP A 46 -8.29 -20.64 4.21
CA ASP A 46 -7.71 -21.72 5.01
C ASP A 46 -6.19 -21.69 4.85
N ASN A 47 -5.48 -21.59 5.98
CA ASN A 47 -4.03 -21.53 6.09
C ASN A 47 -3.43 -22.82 6.71
N SER A 48 -4.13 -23.97 6.60
CA SER A 48 -3.65 -25.27 7.10
C SER A 48 -2.48 -25.84 6.27
N GLY A 49 -2.33 -25.40 5.03
CA GLY A 49 -1.30 -25.84 4.11
C GLY A 49 -0.07 -24.92 4.03
N ALA A 50 0.80 -25.19 3.06
CA ALA A 50 1.96 -24.34 2.76
C ALA A 50 1.58 -22.97 2.20
N THR A 51 0.37 -22.85 1.63
CA THR A 51 -0.17 -21.63 1.03
C THR A 51 -1.63 -21.48 1.41
N ALA A 52 -2.03 -20.29 1.84
CA ALA A 52 -3.44 -20.02 2.15
C ALA A 52 -4.31 -20.10 0.90
N VAL A 53 -5.43 -20.82 0.99
CA VAL A 53 -6.40 -21.03 -0.11
C VAL A 53 -7.78 -20.45 0.24
N PRO A 54 -8.53 -19.90 -0.74
CA PRO A 54 -9.88 -19.42 -0.48
C PRO A 54 -10.79 -20.57 -0.03
N VAL A 55 -11.69 -20.29 0.93
CA VAL A 55 -12.62 -21.28 1.47
C VAL A 55 -14.03 -20.68 1.60
N SER A 56 -15.07 -21.45 1.31
CA SER A 56 -16.46 -20.97 1.32
C SER A 56 -17.35 -21.60 2.38
N ASP A 57 -17.08 -22.86 2.77
CA ASP A 57 -18.04 -23.65 3.55
C ASP A 57 -17.57 -23.90 4.98
N THR A 58 -16.40 -24.52 5.14
CA THR A 58 -15.85 -24.92 6.45
C THR A 58 -14.35 -24.70 6.52
N ALA A 59 -13.86 -24.17 7.64
CA ALA A 59 -12.45 -24.06 7.96
C ALA A 59 -12.18 -24.48 9.42
N GLU A 60 -10.99 -25.02 9.69
CA GLU A 60 -10.52 -25.16 11.08
C GLU A 60 -10.26 -23.76 11.66
N ALA A 61 -10.76 -23.48 12.85
CA ALA A 61 -10.57 -22.19 13.52
C ALA A 61 -9.07 -21.88 13.68
N ALA A 62 -8.25 -22.88 13.99
CA ALA A 62 -6.79 -22.77 14.13
C ALA A 62 -6.05 -22.46 12.81
N ALA A 63 -6.70 -22.69 11.66
CA ALA A 63 -6.14 -22.43 10.33
C ALA A 63 -6.86 -21.28 9.61
N PHE A 64 -7.87 -20.68 10.23
CA PHE A 64 -8.71 -19.69 9.59
C PHE A 64 -7.96 -18.37 9.38
N ALA A 65 -8.20 -17.76 8.22
CA ALA A 65 -7.67 -16.47 7.87
C ALA A 65 -8.69 -15.64 7.10
N ILE A 66 -8.57 -14.32 7.17
CA ILE A 66 -9.28 -13.39 6.30
C ILE A 66 -8.25 -12.72 5.40
N ARG A 67 -8.43 -12.83 4.08
CA ARG A 67 -7.65 -12.05 3.12
C ARG A 67 -8.36 -10.74 2.87
N LEU A 68 -7.67 -9.66 3.19
CA LEU A 68 -8.08 -8.30 2.88
C LEU A 68 -7.36 -7.85 1.62
N ALA A 69 -8.08 -7.25 0.68
CA ALA A 69 -7.49 -6.46 -0.39
C ALA A 69 -8.07 -5.04 -0.34
N VAL A 70 -7.21 -4.03 -0.25
CA VAL A 70 -7.61 -2.63 -0.36
C VAL A 70 -7.20 -2.13 -1.73
N GLU A 71 -8.20 -1.82 -2.54
CA GLU A 71 -8.04 -1.30 -3.89
C GLU A 71 -7.61 0.17 -3.82
N MET A 72 -6.55 0.48 -4.56
CA MET A 72 -6.03 1.83 -4.75
C MET A 72 -6.47 2.36 -6.10
N THR A 73 -6.77 3.64 -6.17
CA THR A 73 -7.03 4.31 -7.44
C THR A 73 -6.28 5.64 -7.52
N GLU A 74 -5.86 5.98 -8.74
CA GLU A 74 -5.39 7.31 -9.08
C GLU A 74 -6.57 8.28 -9.00
N ASN A 75 -6.35 9.45 -8.39
CA ASN A 75 -7.34 10.52 -8.45
C ASN A 75 -6.95 11.62 -9.47
N GLU A 76 -5.86 11.44 -10.23
CA GLU A 76 -5.26 12.47 -11.09
C GLU A 76 -5.27 12.14 -12.60
N VAL A 77 -6.46 12.23 -13.22
CA VAL A 77 -6.60 12.74 -14.61
C VAL A 77 -6.47 14.29 -14.64
N CYS A 78 -6.16 14.93 -13.50
CA CYS A 78 -6.08 16.39 -13.39
C CYS A 78 -4.64 16.92 -13.55
N SER A 79 -4.23 17.03 -14.82
CA SER A 79 -3.37 18.10 -15.35
C SER A 79 -2.12 18.49 -14.55
N MET A 80 -0.99 17.88 -14.89
CA MET A 80 0.23 18.65 -15.13
C MET A 80 0.51 18.69 -16.64
N ASN A 81 -0.20 19.56 -17.35
CA ASN A 81 0.36 20.14 -18.56
C ASN A 81 1.45 21.11 -18.09
N THR A 82 2.67 20.63 -17.85
CA THR A 82 3.82 21.51 -17.86
C THR A 82 3.99 21.98 -19.31
N PRO A 83 3.92 23.29 -19.61
CA PRO A 83 4.22 23.78 -20.93
C PRO A 83 5.70 23.52 -21.20
N PHE A 84 5.96 22.48 -22.00
CA PHE A 84 7.27 22.16 -22.55
C PHE A 84 7.68 23.26 -23.52
N LEU A 85 8.21 24.35 -22.98
CA LEU A 85 8.80 25.46 -23.71
C LEU A 85 10.14 25.76 -23.07
N LEU A 86 11.15 24.92 -23.32
CA LEU A 86 12.58 25.23 -23.30
C LEU A 86 13.36 23.94 -23.64
N ASN A 87 13.58 23.66 -24.93
CA ASN A 87 14.51 22.64 -25.40
C ASN A 87 15.96 23.13 -25.22
N GLY A 88 16.46 23.09 -23.99
CA GLY A 88 17.90 22.95 -23.75
C GLY A 88 18.25 21.48 -23.91
N ALA A 89 19.17 21.14 -24.81
CA ALA A 89 19.70 19.79 -24.90
C ALA A 89 20.63 19.56 -23.69
N PHE A 90 20.09 18.94 -22.64
CA PHE A 90 20.85 18.48 -21.50
C PHE A 90 21.11 16.98 -21.65
N ALA A 91 22.38 16.59 -21.61
CA ALA A 91 22.78 15.18 -21.59
C ALA A 91 23.00 14.77 -20.13
N CYS A 92 21.90 14.59 -19.38
CA CYS A 92 21.95 13.86 -18.11
C CYS A 92 21.91 12.36 -18.40
N THR A 93 22.59 11.56 -17.60
CA THR A 93 22.56 10.09 -17.76
C THR A 93 21.14 9.60 -17.53
N ASN A 94 20.61 8.76 -18.41
CA ASN A 94 19.28 8.14 -18.34
C ASN A 94 19.10 7.29 -17.07
N GLN A 95 18.98 7.90 -15.89
CA GLN A 95 18.35 7.25 -14.75
C GLN A 95 16.86 7.51 -14.90
N GLU A 96 16.12 6.46 -15.24
CA GLU A 96 14.66 6.47 -15.30
C GLU A 96 14.16 6.95 -13.94
N GLN A 97 13.59 8.16 -13.89
CA GLN A 97 12.99 8.68 -12.65
C GLN A 97 11.86 7.74 -12.27
N VAL A 98 11.97 7.08 -11.11
CA VAL A 98 10.93 6.20 -10.61
C VAL A 98 9.73 7.08 -10.23
N PRO A 99 8.57 6.92 -10.87
CA PRO A 99 7.38 7.69 -10.52
C PRO A 99 6.96 7.35 -9.10
N LEU A 100 6.68 8.37 -8.29
CA LEU A 100 6.21 8.20 -6.92
C LEU A 100 4.80 8.76 -6.76
N TYR A 101 3.91 7.98 -6.18
CA TYR A 101 2.56 8.40 -5.82
C TYR A 101 2.43 8.54 -4.32
N VAL A 102 1.85 9.64 -3.85
CA VAL A 102 1.65 9.91 -2.43
C VAL A 102 0.20 9.63 -2.04
N VAL A 103 0.01 9.03 -0.86
CA VAL A 103 -1.33 8.77 -0.33
C VAL A 103 -2.02 10.08 0.03
N ARG A 104 -3.28 10.24 -0.39
CA ARG A 104 -4.11 11.38 -0.01
C ARG A 104 -4.61 11.24 1.43
N GLU A 105 -5.36 10.17 1.68
CA GLU A 105 -5.90 9.85 3.00
C GLU A 105 -5.33 8.52 3.47
N ARG A 106 -4.58 8.57 4.57
CA ARG A 106 -3.95 7.38 5.15
C ARG A 106 -4.98 6.52 5.85
N ILE A 107 -4.81 5.21 5.80
CA ILE A 107 -5.55 4.30 6.67
C ILE A 107 -5.06 4.50 8.11
N VAL A 108 -5.97 4.83 9.00
CA VAL A 108 -5.70 5.08 10.43
C VAL A 108 -6.13 3.91 11.30
N ASP A 109 -7.14 3.13 10.88
CA ASP A 109 -7.60 1.96 11.61
C ASP A 109 -8.11 0.84 10.68
N VAL A 110 -8.01 -0.41 11.15
CA VAL A 110 -8.57 -1.59 10.50
C VAL A 110 -9.23 -2.48 11.54
N ARG A 111 -10.56 -2.61 11.46
CA ARG A 111 -11.39 -3.37 12.40
C ARG A 111 -11.95 -4.63 11.76
N ILE A 112 -11.99 -5.72 12.51
CA ILE A 112 -12.67 -6.96 12.14
C ILE A 112 -13.78 -7.17 13.17
N ILE A 113 -15.02 -6.98 12.73
CA ILE A 113 -16.21 -7.04 13.56
C ILE A 113 -16.92 -8.36 13.28
N THR A 114 -17.20 -9.13 14.34
CA THR A 114 -17.98 -10.36 14.18
C THR A 114 -19.48 -10.04 14.01
N GLN A 115 -20.16 -10.69 13.07
CA GLN A 115 -21.61 -10.54 12.86
C GLN A 115 -22.44 -11.52 13.71
N ASN A 116 -21.80 -12.56 14.22
CA ASN A 116 -22.38 -13.56 15.12
C ASN A 116 -21.61 -13.56 16.44
N ASP A 117 -22.16 -14.20 17.47
CA ASP A 117 -21.39 -14.46 18.68
C ASP A 117 -20.17 -15.32 18.28
N PHE A 118 -18.99 -14.74 18.42
CA PHE A 118 -17.73 -15.43 18.10
C PHE A 118 -17.32 -16.31 19.29
N SER A 119 -17.49 -15.79 20.50
CA SER A 119 -17.37 -16.56 21.73
C SER A 119 -18.21 -15.92 22.84
N SER A 120 -18.23 -16.51 24.04
CA SER A 120 -18.88 -15.89 25.20
C SER A 120 -18.24 -14.54 25.62
N ALA A 121 -17.00 -14.28 25.21
CA ALA A 121 -16.30 -13.03 25.45
C ALA A 121 -16.50 -12.00 24.32
N TYR A 122 -16.80 -12.46 23.10
CA TYR A 122 -16.96 -11.63 21.91
C TYR A 122 -18.32 -11.91 21.27
N LEU A 123 -19.32 -11.15 21.71
CA LEU A 123 -20.67 -11.20 21.17
C LEU A 123 -20.74 -10.61 19.75
N ALA A 124 -21.84 -10.85 19.04
CA ALA A 124 -22.14 -10.19 17.77
C ALA A 124 -21.95 -8.66 17.86
N GLY A 125 -21.26 -8.08 16.88
CA GLY A 125 -20.88 -6.67 16.84
C GLY A 125 -19.58 -6.32 17.58
N SER A 126 -18.91 -7.29 18.21
CA SER A 126 -17.63 -7.04 18.89
C SER A 126 -16.49 -6.86 17.87
N ASP A 127 -15.61 -5.91 18.16
CA ASP A 127 -14.31 -5.78 17.48
C ASP A 127 -13.37 -6.89 17.99
N ILE A 128 -12.95 -7.76 17.08
CA ILE A 128 -12.05 -8.87 17.30
C ILE A 128 -10.73 -8.72 16.52
N SER A 129 -10.39 -7.51 16.04
CA SER A 129 -9.14 -7.23 15.32
C SER A 129 -7.89 -7.71 16.08
N SER A 130 -7.90 -7.67 17.41
CA SER A 130 -6.77 -8.11 18.23
C SER A 130 -6.51 -9.62 18.18
N LEU A 131 -7.42 -10.41 17.58
CA LEU A 131 -7.24 -11.85 17.37
C LEU A 131 -6.64 -12.16 16.00
N PHE A 132 -6.53 -11.17 15.11
CA PHE A 132 -6.06 -11.35 13.74
C PHE A 132 -4.71 -10.69 13.51
N TYR A 133 -3.76 -11.48 13.00
CA TYR A 133 -2.38 -11.04 12.79
C TYR A 133 -1.85 -11.42 11.41
N VAL A 134 -0.93 -10.63 10.90
CA VAL A 134 -0.23 -10.94 9.64
C VAL A 134 1.16 -11.44 9.98
N PHE A 135 1.49 -12.64 9.49
CA PHE A 135 2.84 -13.18 9.65
C PHE A 135 3.79 -12.57 8.62
N THR A 136 4.83 -11.89 9.07
CA THR A 136 5.85 -11.27 8.22
C THR A 136 7.21 -11.87 8.52
N GLY A 137 7.58 -12.93 7.81
CA GLY A 137 8.91 -13.55 7.85
C GLY A 137 9.23 -14.31 9.14
N ASN A 138 9.28 -13.61 10.27
CA ASN A 138 9.67 -14.14 11.58
C ASN A 138 8.80 -13.69 12.75
N GLU A 139 7.78 -12.84 12.52
CA GLU A 139 6.92 -12.35 13.58
C GLU A 139 5.48 -12.10 13.11
N TYR A 140 4.56 -12.12 14.07
CA TYR A 140 3.18 -11.72 13.89
C TYR A 140 3.02 -10.23 14.16
N ARG A 141 2.43 -9.51 13.21
CA ARG A 141 2.19 -8.07 13.30
C ARG A 141 0.70 -7.77 13.23
N ALA A 142 0.29 -6.69 13.89
CA ALA A 142 -1.06 -6.16 13.77
C ALA A 142 -1.37 -5.82 12.31
N LEU A 143 -2.61 -6.10 11.91
CA LEU A 143 -3.09 -5.95 10.54
C LEU A 143 -2.89 -4.54 9.98
N LEU A 144 -3.19 -3.50 10.78
CA LEU A 144 -3.04 -2.09 10.41
C LEU A 144 -1.65 -1.76 9.83
N ARG A 145 -0.58 -2.38 10.34
CA ARG A 145 0.79 -2.10 9.88
C ARG A 145 1.03 -2.45 8.41
N GLN A 146 0.24 -3.36 7.83
CA GLN A 146 0.37 -3.71 6.41
C GLN A 146 -0.18 -2.62 5.48
N PHE A 147 -1.02 -1.73 6.01
CA PHE A 147 -1.75 -0.72 5.25
C PHE A 147 -1.28 0.71 5.54
N GLN A 148 -0.36 0.90 6.49
CA GLN A 148 0.28 2.18 6.78
C GLN A 148 1.34 2.53 5.71
N VAL A 149 0.86 2.91 4.53
CA VAL A 149 1.68 3.30 3.38
C VAL A 149 1.57 4.80 3.18
N THR A 150 2.70 5.48 2.95
CA THR A 150 2.75 6.92 2.64
C THR A 150 2.97 7.18 1.16
N GLU A 151 3.70 6.29 0.49
CA GLU A 151 4.10 6.44 -0.90
C GLU A 151 4.22 5.07 -1.58
N VAL A 152 3.97 5.03 -2.89
CA VAL A 152 4.10 3.83 -3.72
C VAL A 152 4.70 4.17 -5.08
N GLU A 153 5.48 3.25 -5.64
CA GLU A 153 5.98 3.33 -7.02
C GLU A 153 4.90 2.89 -8.04
N GLU A 154 4.01 1.99 -7.63
CA GLU A 154 2.93 1.46 -8.44
C GLU A 154 1.61 1.44 -7.65
N ILE A 155 0.53 1.88 -8.32
CA ILE A 155 -0.83 1.83 -7.77
C ILE A 155 -1.40 0.45 -8.05
N ALA A 156 -1.21 -0.43 -7.06
CA ALA A 156 -1.71 -1.80 -7.08
C ALA A 156 -2.44 -2.13 -5.77
N PRO A 157 -3.42 -3.05 -5.79
CA PRO A 157 -4.15 -3.43 -4.60
C PRO A 157 -3.21 -3.95 -3.51
N ARG A 158 -3.35 -3.42 -2.29
CA ARG A 158 -2.59 -3.92 -1.13
C ARG A 158 -3.34 -5.09 -0.53
N ARG A 159 -2.64 -6.20 -0.36
CA ARG A 159 -3.22 -7.44 0.16
C ARG A 159 -2.54 -7.85 1.45
N ALA A 160 -3.33 -8.28 2.42
CA ALA A 160 -2.85 -8.89 3.64
C ALA A 160 -3.70 -10.11 3.98
N THR A 161 -3.08 -11.19 4.42
CA THR A 161 -3.79 -12.37 4.95
C THR A 161 -3.68 -12.32 6.47
N ALA A 162 -4.80 -11.98 7.13
CA ALA A 162 -4.91 -11.87 8.56
C ALA A 162 -5.29 -13.24 9.13
N LEU A 163 -4.37 -13.85 9.88
CA LEU A 163 -4.51 -15.17 10.49
C LEU A 163 -5.19 -15.03 11.84
N LEU A 164 -6.21 -15.85 12.09
CA LEU A 164 -6.82 -15.96 13.41
C LEU A 164 -5.84 -16.67 14.35
N LEU A 165 -5.42 -15.99 15.42
CA LEU A 165 -4.52 -16.55 16.42
C LEU A 165 -5.23 -16.68 17.77
N GLY A 166 -5.10 -17.86 18.37
CA GLY A 166 -5.65 -18.18 19.67
C GLY A 166 -6.10 -19.63 19.71
N ASP A 167 -6.36 -20.11 20.92
CA ASP A 167 -7.03 -21.38 21.14
C ASP A 167 -8.51 -21.07 21.40
N PHE A 168 -9.38 -21.57 20.54
CA PHE A 168 -10.78 -21.20 20.53
C PHE A 168 -11.66 -22.44 20.48
N ASP A 169 -12.32 -22.73 21.59
CA ASP A 169 -13.30 -23.82 21.70
C ASP A 169 -14.69 -23.32 21.28
N PHE A 170 -14.85 -22.96 20.00
CA PHE A 170 -16.17 -22.68 19.43
C PHE A 170 -16.33 -23.39 18.08
N GLU A 171 -17.55 -23.85 17.82
CA GLU A 171 -17.97 -24.32 16.51
C GLU A 171 -19.24 -23.59 16.11
N GLY A 172 -19.35 -23.19 14.85
CA GLY A 172 -20.56 -22.54 14.37
C GLY A 172 -20.39 -21.75 13.09
N MET A 173 -21.50 -21.14 12.67
CA MET A 173 -21.50 -20.21 11.55
C MET A 173 -21.04 -18.83 12.01
N HIS A 174 -20.03 -18.31 11.34
CA HIS A 174 -19.49 -16.97 11.57
C HIS A 174 -19.49 -16.15 10.29
N GLN A 175 -19.57 -14.85 10.44
CA GLN A 175 -19.42 -13.88 9.36
C GLN A 175 -18.72 -12.65 9.94
N PHE A 176 -17.87 -12.01 9.15
CA PHE A 176 -17.03 -10.91 9.61
C PHE A 176 -17.23 -9.69 8.72
N THR A 177 -17.35 -8.52 9.33
CA THR A 177 -17.27 -7.23 8.65
C THR A 177 -15.91 -6.61 8.92
N VAL A 178 -15.19 -6.34 7.85
CA VAL A 178 -13.94 -5.59 7.87
C VAL A 178 -14.26 -4.13 7.62
N GLU A 179 -13.81 -3.26 8.50
CA GLU A 179 -13.91 -1.81 8.37
C GLU A 179 -12.52 -1.20 8.30
N VAL A 180 -12.31 -0.29 7.34
CA VAL A 180 -11.07 0.45 7.16
C VAL A 180 -11.38 1.93 7.32
N GLU A 181 -10.83 2.56 8.35
CA GLU A 181 -11.00 3.99 8.63
C GLU A 181 -9.86 4.78 8.00
N LEU A 182 -10.22 5.83 7.26
CA LEU A 182 -9.29 6.78 6.65
C LEU A 182 -9.11 8.02 7.53
N ALA A 183 -8.01 8.74 7.32
CA ALA A 183 -7.64 9.91 8.11
C ALA A 183 -8.65 11.07 8.02
N ASP A 184 -9.49 11.11 6.99
CA ASP A 184 -10.59 12.06 6.83
C ASP A 184 -11.87 11.65 7.61
N GLY A 185 -11.84 10.49 8.28
CA GLY A 185 -12.96 9.91 9.02
C GLY A 185 -13.92 9.08 8.17
N SER A 186 -13.67 8.92 6.88
CA SER A 186 -14.46 8.01 6.04
C SER A 186 -14.13 6.55 6.36
N VAL A 187 -15.13 5.67 6.19
CA VAL A 187 -15.01 4.24 6.48
C VAL A 187 -15.40 3.44 5.25
N ILE A 188 -14.50 2.54 4.83
CA ILE A 188 -14.74 1.59 3.75
C ILE A 188 -14.96 0.22 4.38
N THR A 189 -16.02 -0.48 3.96
CA THR A 189 -16.44 -1.73 4.61
C THR A 189 -16.58 -2.88 3.63
N SER A 190 -16.25 -4.10 4.05
CA SER A 190 -16.56 -5.34 3.34
C SER A 190 -17.02 -6.40 4.33
N THR A 191 -17.91 -7.28 3.89
CA THR A 191 -18.37 -8.41 4.72
C THR A 191 -17.99 -9.71 4.02
N THR A 192 -17.43 -10.65 4.78
CA THR A 192 -17.10 -11.98 4.26
C THR A 192 -18.37 -12.78 3.97
N GLN A 193 -18.23 -13.86 3.19
CA GLN A 193 -19.28 -14.87 3.15
C GLN A 193 -19.38 -15.58 4.51
N PRO A 194 -20.58 -16.07 4.92
CA PRO A 194 -20.70 -16.91 6.10
C PRO A 194 -19.79 -18.15 5.97
N ILE A 195 -19.15 -18.56 7.06
CA ILE A 195 -18.24 -19.71 7.12
C ILE A 195 -18.52 -20.53 8.39
N TYR A 196 -18.49 -21.85 8.29
CA TYR A 196 -18.50 -22.71 9.47
C TYR A 196 -17.07 -22.86 10.01
N LEU A 197 -16.82 -22.39 11.23
CA LEU A 197 -15.56 -22.63 11.93
C LEU A 197 -15.73 -23.83 12.86
N ARG A 198 -14.73 -24.71 12.88
CA ARG A 198 -14.67 -25.90 13.74
C ARG A 198 -13.32 -26.03 14.44
#